data_AF-A0A1G4JIG5-F1
#
_entry.id   AF-A0A1G4JIG5-F1
#
_cell.length_a   1.000
_cell.length_b   1.000
_cell.length_c   1.000
_cell.angle_alpha   90.00
_cell.angle_beta   90.00
_cell.angle_gamma   90.00
#
_symmetry.space_group_name_H-M   'P 1'
#
loop_
_entity.id
_entity.type
_entity.pdbx_description
1 polymer ?
#
loop_
_entity_poly.entity_id
_entity_poly.type
_entity_poly.pdbx_seq_one_letter_code
_entity_poly.pdbx_strand_id
1 'polypeptide(L)'
;MQVNLTLPLKWAQCWGYAMILVLVNFLLIFPLSSFLFHDFYSRMIPPDSIQTVPFSESRREMGSWAGKSSFQFEFERVSSETAVLPEIHANGFSQKIPLRADIPYNMNIDLDVYCLNKVTDLNIKDGELTISVCRAGIGGITVFRKTLLLSCANTRDIPNMGGNGRLATSFAQQVQKELVNFFHLENPIFLEHDMKRLEITLKFAGNANVIIDPNLSALTFSMNFDHSLRNLMVRWKRLAYVFGTLIFNAIISFFFLTAFAVTFFRAGHSRSHKPV
;
A
#
# COMPACT_ATOMS: atom_id res chain seq x y z
N MET A 1 -12.32 73.60 18.10
CA MET A 1 -12.50 72.18 17.75
C MET A 1 -11.82 71.34 18.82
N GLN A 2 -12.58 70.68 19.69
CA GLN A 2 -12.03 69.70 20.64
C GLN A 2 -11.82 68.39 19.87
N VAL A 3 -10.55 68.03 19.62
CA VAL A 3 -10.22 66.75 18.99
C VAL A 3 -10.39 65.68 20.05
N ASN A 4 -11.39 64.80 19.88
CA ASN A 4 -11.64 63.67 20.77
C ASN A 4 -10.51 62.63 20.64
N LEU A 5 -9.45 62.79 21.44
CA LEU A 5 -8.31 61.89 21.57
C LEU A 5 -8.66 60.49 22.12
N THR A 6 -9.88 60.30 22.63
CA THR A 6 -10.34 59.02 23.21
C THR A 6 -10.66 57.96 22.17
N LEU A 7 -11.04 58.37 20.96
CA LEU A 7 -11.37 57.47 19.85
C LEU A 7 -10.13 56.76 19.27
N PRO A 8 -9.03 57.45 18.92
CA PRO A 8 -7.82 56.76 18.42
C PRO A 8 -7.17 55.85 19.48
N LEU A 9 -7.27 56.18 20.77
CA LEU A 9 -6.72 55.34 21.84
C LEU A 9 -7.46 54.00 21.97
N LYS A 10 -8.79 53.99 21.81
CA LYS A 10 -9.59 52.75 21.79
C LYS A 10 -9.27 51.87 20.57
N TRP A 11 -9.03 52.49 19.42
CA TRP A 11 -8.60 51.79 18.21
C TRP A 11 -7.22 51.16 18.37
N ALA A 12 -6.26 51.87 18.97
CA ALA A 12 -4.94 51.34 19.25
C ALA A 12 -4.99 50.12 20.19
N GLN A 13 -5.85 50.16 21.22
CA GLN A 13 -6.06 49.01 22.11
C GLN A 13 -6.68 47.81 21.37
N CYS A 14 -7.72 48.05 20.56
CA CYS A 14 -8.35 47.01 19.74
C CYS A 14 -7.34 46.37 18.77
N TRP A 15 -6.53 47.19 18.11
CA TRP A 15 -5.48 46.72 17.21
C TRP A 15 -4.39 45.93 17.94
N GLY A 16 -3.99 46.36 19.14
CA GLY A 16 -3.06 45.63 19.97
C GLY A 16 -3.58 44.22 20.31
N TYR A 17 -4.85 44.09 20.70
CA TYR A 17 -5.47 42.78 20.91
C TYR A 17 -5.54 41.96 19.62
N ALA A 18 -5.90 42.56 18.49
CA ALA A 18 -5.94 41.87 17.20
C ALA A 18 -4.55 41.34 16.80
N MET A 19 -3.50 42.14 16.96
CA MET A 19 -2.12 41.74 16.65
C MET A 19 -1.63 40.61 17.56
N ILE A 20 -1.95 40.65 18.86
CA ILE A 20 -1.63 39.54 19.78
C ILE A 20 -2.36 38.26 19.37
N LEU A 21 -3.65 38.34 19.02
CA LEU A 21 -4.42 37.19 18.56
C LEU A 21 -3.86 36.59 17.27
N VAL A 22 -3.48 37.43 16.30
CA VAL A 22 -2.83 36.99 15.05
C VAL A 22 -1.48 36.33 15.33
N LEU A 23 -0.69 36.92 16.23
CA LEU A 23 0.63 36.39 16.60
C LEU A 23 0.51 35.03 17.30
N VAL A 24 -0.43 34.87 18.24
CA VAL A 24 -0.72 33.58 18.89
C VAL A 24 -1.21 32.55 17.86
N ASN A 25 -2.06 32.95 16.93
CA ASN A 25 -2.56 32.05 15.90
C ASN A 25 -1.42 31.54 15.00
N PHE A 26 -0.54 32.44 14.55
CA PHE A 26 0.57 32.06 13.67
C PHE A 26 1.66 31.25 14.39
N LEU A 27 2.05 31.64 15.61
CA LEU A 27 3.17 31.01 16.33
C LEU A 27 2.79 29.73 17.07
N LEU A 28 1.53 29.58 17.51
CA LEU A 28 1.11 28.44 18.34
C LEU A 28 0.05 27.59 17.65
N ILE A 29 -1.07 28.19 17.23
CA ILE A 29 -2.23 27.45 16.73
C ILE A 29 -1.91 26.77 15.40
N PHE A 30 -1.31 27.50 14.47
CA PHE A 30 -0.98 27.00 13.14
C PHE A 30 -0.01 25.80 13.17
N PRO A 31 1.17 25.86 13.84
CA PRO A 31 2.07 24.70 13.90
C PRO A 31 1.43 23.52 14.64
N LEU A 32 0.65 23.77 15.69
CA LEU A 32 -0.06 22.70 16.41
C LEU A 32 -1.14 22.04 15.54
N SER A 33 -1.86 22.81 14.74
CA SER A 33 -2.84 22.29 13.77
C SER A 33 -2.18 21.42 12.69
N SER A 34 -1.01 21.84 12.20
CA SER A 34 -0.24 21.09 11.20
C SER A 34 0.30 19.78 11.79
N PHE A 35 0.77 19.81 13.04
CA PHE A 35 1.23 18.61 13.74
C PHE A 35 0.09 17.60 13.98
N LEU A 36 -1.05 18.06 14.50
CA LEU A 36 -2.22 17.20 14.73
C LEU A 36 -2.76 16.63 13.43
N PHE A 37 -2.84 17.44 12.37
CA PHE A 37 -3.28 16.95 11.07
C PHE A 37 -2.29 15.97 10.47
N HIS A 38 -0.98 16.18 10.65
CA HIS A 38 0.03 15.22 10.20
C HIS A 38 -0.12 13.86 10.88
N ASP A 39 -0.28 13.83 12.20
CA ASP A 39 -0.53 12.59 12.94
C ASP A 39 -1.82 11.91 12.45
N PHE A 40 -2.93 12.66 12.35
CA PHE A 40 -4.20 12.16 11.82
C PHE A 40 -4.08 11.60 10.39
N TYR A 41 -3.39 12.32 9.50
CA TYR A 41 -3.17 11.93 8.12
C TYR A 41 -2.36 10.63 8.04
N SER A 42 -1.27 10.54 8.82
CA SER A 42 -0.38 9.37 8.84
C SER A 42 -1.08 8.11 9.33
N ARG A 43 -2.05 8.23 10.24
CA ARG A 43 -2.87 7.10 10.71
C ARG A 43 -3.93 6.67 9.69
N MET A 44 -4.45 7.60 8.89
CA MET A 44 -5.45 7.26 7.87
C MET A 44 -4.84 6.63 6.62
N ILE A 45 -3.69 7.13 6.19
CA ILE A 45 -2.95 6.65 5.02
C ILE A 45 -1.52 6.38 5.50
N PRO A 46 -1.28 5.19 6.03
CA PRO A 46 0.05 4.85 6.50
C PRO A 46 1.01 4.75 5.30
N PRO A 47 2.30 5.03 5.50
CA PRO A 47 3.29 5.08 4.43
C PRO A 47 3.56 3.69 3.80
N ASP A 48 3.17 2.61 4.47
CA ASP A 48 3.29 1.22 4.04
C ASP A 48 2.11 0.75 3.18
N SER A 49 1.58 1.63 2.33
CA SER A 49 0.39 1.36 1.51
C SER A 49 0.60 0.31 0.43
N ILE A 50 1.85 0.01 0.08
CA ILE A 50 2.22 -0.98 -0.94
C ILE A 50 3.29 -1.89 -0.34
N GLN A 51 3.10 -3.19 -0.49
CA GLN A 51 4.06 -4.21 -0.07
C GLN A 51 4.26 -5.21 -1.20
N THR A 52 5.51 -5.40 -1.60
CA THR A 52 5.89 -6.37 -2.63
C THR A 52 6.60 -7.56 -1.98
N VAL A 53 6.19 -8.76 -2.35
CA VAL A 53 6.66 -10.03 -1.79
C VAL A 53 7.14 -10.93 -2.93
N PRO A 54 8.42 -11.32 -2.96
CA PRO A 54 8.90 -12.23 -3.99
C PRO A 54 8.38 -13.66 -3.75
N PHE A 55 8.26 -14.43 -4.83
CA PHE A 55 7.82 -15.82 -4.75
C PHE A 55 8.83 -16.72 -4.00
N SER A 56 10.08 -16.27 -3.84
CA SER A 56 11.12 -16.93 -3.02
C SER A 56 10.70 -17.14 -1.57
N GLU A 57 9.89 -16.23 -1.01
CA GLU A 57 9.46 -16.29 0.41
C GLU A 57 8.19 -17.13 0.61
N SER A 58 7.71 -17.79 -0.44
CA SER A 58 6.55 -18.66 -0.36
C SER A 58 6.92 -20.05 0.13
N ARG A 59 5.98 -20.72 0.81
CA ARG A 59 6.09 -22.14 1.05
C ARG A 59 5.75 -22.86 -0.25
N ARG A 60 6.77 -23.40 -0.92
CA ARG A 60 6.59 -24.20 -2.14
C ARG A 60 6.17 -25.62 -1.77
N GLU A 61 4.98 -26.00 -2.19
CA GLU A 61 4.64 -27.42 -2.26
C GLU A 61 5.16 -27.94 -3.61
N MET A 62 6.21 -28.74 -3.54
CA MET A 62 6.77 -29.37 -4.73
C MET A 62 5.81 -30.45 -5.18
N GLY A 63 4.89 -30.09 -6.08
CA GLY A 63 3.94 -31.01 -6.68
C GLY A 63 4.67 -32.20 -7.29
N SER A 64 4.21 -33.40 -6.94
CA SER A 64 4.65 -34.67 -7.52
C SER A 64 4.56 -34.61 -9.05
N TRP A 65 5.72 -34.53 -9.72
CA TRP A 65 6.05 -34.78 -11.14
C TRP A 65 5.07 -34.41 -12.30
N ALA A 66 3.93 -33.76 -12.05
CA ALA A 66 2.80 -33.65 -12.98
C ALA A 66 2.46 -32.20 -13.37
N GLY A 67 3.47 -31.37 -13.66
CA GLY A 67 3.26 -30.04 -14.25
C GLY A 67 2.39 -29.08 -13.41
N LYS A 68 2.31 -29.31 -12.09
CA LYS A 68 1.60 -28.47 -11.13
C LYS A 68 2.62 -27.84 -10.19
N SER A 69 2.64 -26.52 -10.12
CA SER A 69 3.41 -25.76 -9.13
C SER A 69 2.45 -24.97 -8.24
N SER A 70 2.49 -25.21 -6.93
CA SER A 70 1.71 -24.47 -5.94
C SER A 70 2.62 -23.70 -4.98
N PHE A 71 2.26 -22.45 -4.75
CA PHE A 71 2.95 -21.52 -3.87
C PHE A 71 1.97 -21.04 -2.81
N GLN A 72 2.32 -21.25 -1.54
CA GLN A 72 1.49 -20.85 -0.41
C GLN A 72 2.12 -19.66 0.31
N PHE A 73 1.30 -18.65 0.55
CA PHE A 73 1.64 -17.45 1.29
C PHE A 73 0.72 -17.35 2.51
N GLU A 74 1.31 -17.24 3.70
CA GLU A 74 0.57 -17.08 4.95
C GLU A 74 0.56 -15.61 5.35
N PHE A 75 -0.61 -15.10 5.73
CA PHE A 75 -0.77 -13.71 6.15
C PHE A 75 -0.74 -13.59 7.66
N GLU A 76 0.00 -12.62 8.16
CA GLU A 76 -0.03 -12.18 9.55
C GLU A 76 -0.77 -10.84 9.62
N ARG A 77 -1.94 -10.83 10.27
CA ARG A 77 -2.76 -9.63 10.41
C ARG A 77 -2.31 -8.84 11.63
N VAL A 78 -1.73 -7.67 11.39
CA VAL A 78 -1.24 -6.77 12.43
C VAL A 78 -2.23 -5.63 12.65
N SER A 79 -2.49 -5.27 13.91
CA SER A 79 -3.36 -4.16 14.28
C SER A 79 -2.88 -2.83 13.70
N SER A 80 -3.81 -1.95 13.32
CA SER A 80 -3.50 -0.60 12.85
C SER A 80 -2.84 0.30 13.90
N GLU A 81 -2.85 -0.11 15.18
CA GLU A 81 -2.15 0.60 16.26
C GLU A 81 -0.62 0.46 16.17
N THR A 82 -0.13 -0.58 15.49
CA THR A 82 1.31 -0.71 15.22
C THR A 82 1.75 0.28 14.16
N ALA A 83 2.73 1.12 14.51
CA ALA A 83 3.18 2.23 13.67
C ALA A 83 3.87 1.76 12.37
N VAL A 84 4.55 0.62 12.40
CA VAL A 84 5.35 0.12 11.27
C VAL A 84 5.10 -1.37 11.08
N LEU A 85 4.72 -1.78 9.86
CA LEU A 85 4.67 -3.19 9.48
C LEU A 85 6.09 -3.77 9.43
N PRO A 86 6.31 -5.00 9.93
CA PRO A 86 7.58 -5.69 9.75
C PRO A 86 7.95 -5.79 8.27
N GLU A 87 9.22 -5.56 7.93
CA GLU A 87 9.70 -5.73 6.57
C GLU A 87 9.95 -7.21 6.26
N ILE A 88 9.62 -7.62 5.04
CA ILE A 88 9.93 -8.98 4.56
C ILE A 88 11.35 -8.95 4.01
N HIS A 89 12.21 -9.81 4.55
CA HIS A 89 13.59 -9.91 4.08
C HIS A 89 13.68 -10.95 2.97
N ALA A 90 14.35 -10.63 1.86
CA ALA A 90 14.57 -11.59 0.76
C ALA A 90 15.67 -12.60 1.13
N ASN A 91 15.35 -13.52 2.04
CA ASN A 91 16.28 -14.54 2.53
C ASN A 91 15.98 -15.94 1.98
N GLY A 92 14.93 -16.09 1.16
CA GLY A 92 14.52 -17.35 0.56
C GLY A 92 13.85 -18.32 1.53
N PHE A 93 13.43 -17.84 2.71
CA PHE A 93 12.73 -18.65 3.71
C PHE A 93 11.26 -18.27 3.76
N SER A 94 10.39 -19.25 4.02
CA SER A 94 8.97 -18.96 4.16
C SER A 94 8.73 -18.01 5.33
N GLN A 95 8.19 -16.83 5.01
CA GLN A 95 7.85 -15.80 5.98
C GLN A 95 6.35 -15.50 5.91
N LYS A 96 5.78 -15.10 7.04
CA LYS A 96 4.41 -14.58 7.07
C LYS A 96 4.41 -13.17 6.52
N ILE A 97 3.49 -12.88 5.63
CA ILE A 97 3.33 -11.56 5.03
C ILE A 97 2.53 -10.69 6.02
N PRO A 98 3.15 -9.66 6.62
CA PRO A 98 2.45 -8.82 7.57
C PRO A 98 1.56 -7.84 6.81
N LEU A 99 0.25 -7.95 7.01
CA LEU A 99 -0.75 -7.05 6.44
C LEU A 99 -1.56 -6.41 7.56
N ARG A 100 -2.00 -5.16 7.38
CA ARG A 100 -2.90 -4.53 8.36
C ARG A 100 -4.24 -5.27 8.43
N ALA A 101 -4.75 -5.44 9.65
CA ALA A 101 -6.00 -6.13 9.91
C ALA A 101 -7.22 -5.37 9.38
N ASP A 102 -7.22 -4.04 9.49
CA ASP A 102 -8.41 -3.20 9.26
C ASP A 102 -8.52 -2.64 7.84
N ILE A 103 -7.58 -2.96 6.95
CA ILE A 103 -7.53 -2.44 5.58
C ILE A 103 -7.54 -3.60 4.60
N PRO A 104 -8.43 -3.58 3.59
CA PRO A 104 -8.39 -4.58 2.53
C PRO A 104 -7.32 -4.23 1.48
N TYR A 105 -6.82 -5.24 0.79
CA TYR A 105 -5.74 -5.08 -0.19
C TYR A 105 -6.15 -5.58 -1.57
N ASN A 106 -5.80 -4.83 -2.60
CA ASN A 106 -5.75 -5.31 -3.96
C ASN A 106 -4.42 -6.03 -4.18
N MET A 107 -4.47 -7.21 -4.80
CA MET A 107 -3.28 -7.98 -5.13
C MET A 107 -2.95 -7.79 -6.60
N ASN A 108 -1.68 -7.63 -6.94
CA ASN A 108 -1.15 -7.73 -8.30
C ASN A 108 -0.17 -8.89 -8.36
N ILE A 109 -0.10 -9.57 -9.50
CA ILE A 109 0.78 -10.71 -9.69
C ILE A 109 1.64 -10.48 -10.92
N ASP A 110 2.95 -10.57 -10.71
CA ASP A 110 3.96 -10.63 -11.75
C ASP A 110 4.56 -12.04 -11.76
N LEU A 111 4.41 -12.75 -12.87
CA LEU A 111 4.93 -14.11 -13.04
C LEU A 111 5.90 -14.17 -14.21
N ASP A 112 7.11 -14.66 -13.93
CA ASP A 112 8.08 -15.06 -14.93
C ASP A 112 8.18 -16.58 -14.99
N VAL A 113 7.72 -17.14 -16.12
CA VAL A 113 7.54 -18.58 -16.27
C VAL A 113 8.38 -19.11 -17.43
N TYR A 114 9.30 -20.01 -17.12
CA TYR A 114 10.02 -20.82 -18.10
C TYR A 114 9.26 -22.12 -18.35
N CYS A 115 8.97 -22.40 -19.62
CA CYS A 115 8.35 -23.65 -20.03
C CYS A 115 9.32 -24.48 -20.88
N LEU A 116 9.49 -25.75 -20.50
CA LEU A 116 10.39 -26.70 -21.13
C LEU A 116 9.64 -27.98 -21.51
N ASN A 117 9.54 -28.25 -22.81
CA ASN A 117 8.95 -29.48 -23.32
C ASN A 117 9.90 -30.67 -23.12
N LYS A 118 9.41 -31.75 -22.49
CA LYS A 118 10.16 -33.02 -22.32
C LYS A 118 10.20 -33.86 -23.61
N VAL A 119 9.18 -33.72 -24.44
CA VAL A 119 8.99 -34.46 -25.68
C VAL A 119 8.80 -33.44 -26.81
N THR A 120 9.24 -33.78 -28.02
CA THR A 120 8.97 -33.00 -29.24
C THR A 120 7.46 -32.93 -29.47
N ASP A 121 6.86 -31.83 -29.03
CA ASP A 121 5.43 -31.56 -29.08
C ASP A 121 5.27 -30.07 -29.39
N LEU A 122 4.03 -29.61 -29.56
CA LEU A 122 3.71 -28.21 -29.84
C LEU A 122 4.43 -27.27 -28.86
N ASN A 123 5.06 -26.24 -29.42
CA ASN A 123 5.77 -25.21 -28.67
C ASN A 123 4.82 -24.26 -27.94
N ILE A 124 3.51 -24.35 -28.15
CA ILE A 124 2.51 -23.56 -27.43
C ILE A 124 1.69 -24.51 -26.56
N LYS A 125 1.57 -24.18 -25.27
CA LYS A 125 0.82 -24.97 -24.29
C LYS A 125 -0.15 -24.11 -23.49
N ASP A 126 -1.29 -24.71 -23.17
CA ASP A 126 -2.28 -24.13 -22.28
C ASP A 126 -1.89 -24.42 -20.82
N GLY A 127 -1.76 -23.33 -20.07
CA GLY A 127 -1.64 -23.31 -18.63
C GLY A 127 -2.91 -22.77 -17.99
N GLU A 128 -3.09 -23.08 -16.72
CA GLU A 128 -4.19 -22.63 -15.91
C GLU A 128 -3.64 -22.09 -14.60
N LEU A 129 -3.83 -20.79 -14.39
CA LEU A 129 -3.53 -20.11 -13.15
C LEU A 129 -4.79 -20.09 -12.30
N THR A 130 -4.69 -20.67 -11.12
CA THR A 130 -5.73 -20.69 -10.09
C THR A 130 -5.21 -20.00 -8.84
N ILE A 131 -6.06 -19.17 -8.26
CA ILE A 131 -5.79 -18.50 -6.99
C ILE A 131 -6.87 -18.97 -6.01
N SER A 132 -6.43 -19.63 -4.95
CA SER A 132 -7.25 -20.06 -3.84
C SER A 132 -6.93 -19.26 -2.59
N VAL A 133 -7.96 -18.97 -1.80
CA VAL A 133 -7.83 -18.30 -0.50
C VAL A 133 -8.43 -19.19 0.58
N CYS A 134 -7.75 -19.27 1.71
CA CYS A 134 -8.27 -19.95 2.90
C CYS A 134 -8.71 -18.91 3.93
N ARG A 135 -9.96 -19.05 4.38
CA ARG A 135 -10.54 -18.28 5.48
C ARG A 135 -10.49 -19.08 6.77
N ALA A 136 -10.62 -18.41 7.92
CA ALA A 136 -10.67 -19.09 9.21
C ALA A 136 -11.85 -20.07 9.27
N GLY A 137 -11.56 -21.38 9.33
CA GLY A 137 -12.57 -22.44 9.46
C GLY A 137 -13.21 -22.93 8.15
N ILE A 138 -12.85 -22.36 6.99
CA ILE A 138 -13.32 -22.79 5.68
C ILE A 138 -12.11 -23.24 4.85
N GLY A 139 -12.23 -24.38 4.16
CA GLY A 139 -11.20 -24.87 3.24
C GLY A 139 -10.89 -23.89 2.12
N GLY A 140 -9.81 -24.13 1.36
CA GLY A 140 -9.42 -23.26 0.25
C GLY A 140 -10.51 -23.12 -0.80
N ILE A 141 -10.99 -21.90 -1.02
CA ILE A 141 -11.94 -21.55 -2.09
C ILE A 141 -11.14 -20.95 -3.23
N THR A 142 -11.31 -21.49 -4.44
CA THR A 142 -10.77 -20.89 -5.67
C THR A 142 -11.56 -19.64 -6.02
N VAL A 143 -10.93 -18.48 -5.91
CA VAL A 143 -11.54 -17.17 -6.18
C VAL A 143 -11.26 -16.67 -7.59
N PHE A 144 -10.17 -17.11 -8.20
CA PHE A 144 -9.78 -16.69 -9.54
C PHE A 144 -9.20 -17.86 -10.32
N ARG A 145 -9.54 -17.91 -11.61
CA ARG A 145 -9.09 -18.92 -12.55
C ARG A 145 -8.93 -18.26 -13.91
N LYS A 146 -7.74 -18.38 -14.51
CA LYS A 146 -7.45 -17.84 -15.84
C LYS A 146 -6.58 -18.81 -16.62
N THR A 147 -6.93 -19.03 -17.88
CA THR A 147 -6.11 -19.79 -18.81
C THR A 147 -4.99 -18.88 -19.35
N LEU A 148 -3.78 -19.40 -19.39
CA LEU A 148 -2.57 -18.75 -19.87
C LEU A 148 -2.03 -19.53 -21.07
N LEU A 149 -1.54 -18.83 -22.08
CA LEU A 149 -0.87 -19.44 -23.24
C LEU A 149 0.63 -19.26 -23.06
N LEU A 150 1.39 -20.34 -23.05
CA LEU A 150 2.84 -20.31 -22.86
C LEU A 150 3.57 -20.82 -24.09
N SER A 151 4.64 -20.13 -24.44
CA SER A 151 5.66 -20.59 -25.36
C SER A 151 6.67 -21.46 -24.61
N CYS A 152 6.80 -22.72 -25.03
CA CYS A 152 7.64 -23.73 -24.44
C CYS A 152 8.79 -24.07 -25.38
N ALA A 153 10.02 -24.06 -24.86
CA ALA A 153 11.18 -24.52 -25.59
C ALA A 153 11.31 -26.03 -25.49
N ASN A 154 11.69 -26.67 -26.58
CA ASN A 154 12.06 -28.08 -26.54
C ASN A 154 13.46 -28.23 -25.93
N THR A 155 13.59 -29.09 -24.94
CA THR A 155 14.86 -29.32 -24.22
C THR A 155 16.01 -29.75 -25.13
N ARG A 156 15.71 -30.36 -26.29
CA ARG A 156 16.70 -30.77 -27.30
C ARG A 156 17.24 -29.64 -28.16
N ASP A 157 16.52 -28.52 -28.27
CA ASP A 157 16.88 -27.41 -29.16
C ASP A 157 17.73 -26.36 -28.44
N ILE A 158 17.73 -26.36 -27.10
CA ILE A 158 18.50 -25.44 -26.25
C ILE A 158 20.03 -25.59 -26.43
N PRO A 159 20.62 -26.81 -26.51
CA PRO A 159 22.05 -26.95 -26.75
C PRO A 159 22.47 -26.51 -28.16
N ASN A 160 21.60 -26.70 -29.17
CA ASN A 160 21.87 -26.33 -30.56
C ASN A 160 21.92 -24.82 -30.77
N MET A 161 21.20 -24.05 -29.95
CA MET A 161 21.30 -22.59 -29.93
C MET A 161 22.68 -22.10 -29.43
N GLY A 162 23.39 -22.90 -28.62
CA GLY A 162 24.75 -22.59 -28.13
C GLY A 162 25.90 -23.04 -29.06
N GLY A 163 25.58 -23.58 -30.25
CA GLY A 163 26.51 -24.30 -31.14
C GLY A 163 27.72 -23.53 -31.66
N ASN A 164 27.81 -22.21 -31.47
CA ASN A 164 28.94 -21.39 -31.94
C ASN A 164 30.10 -21.28 -30.93
N GLY A 165 30.14 -22.10 -29.87
CA GLY A 165 31.31 -22.24 -28.98
C GLY A 165 31.69 -20.98 -28.19
N ARG A 166 30.91 -19.90 -28.30
CA ARG A 166 31.01 -18.69 -27.49
C ARG A 166 29.71 -18.56 -26.72
N LEU A 167 29.70 -19.11 -25.50
CA LEU A 167 28.75 -18.73 -24.45
C LEU A 167 29.03 -17.27 -24.08
N ALA A 168 28.72 -16.34 -24.98
CA ALA A 168 28.72 -14.93 -24.69
C ALA A 168 27.64 -14.69 -23.64
N THR A 169 27.92 -13.83 -22.66
CA THR A 169 26.95 -13.37 -21.66
C THR A 169 25.65 -12.86 -22.31
N SER A 170 25.71 -12.40 -23.56
CA SER A 170 24.57 -12.01 -24.38
C SER A 170 23.64 -13.17 -24.77
N PHE A 171 24.15 -14.38 -24.96
CA PHE A 171 23.35 -15.53 -25.38
C PHE A 171 22.43 -16.01 -24.25
N ALA A 172 22.96 -16.15 -23.03
CA ALA A 172 22.14 -16.49 -21.87
C ALA A 172 21.06 -15.44 -21.61
N GLN A 173 21.39 -14.15 -21.73
CA GLN A 173 20.43 -13.05 -21.60
C GLN A 173 19.38 -13.06 -22.73
N GLN A 174 19.77 -13.38 -23.95
CA GLN A 174 18.87 -13.46 -25.08
C GLN A 174 17.92 -14.66 -24.98
N VAL A 175 18.43 -15.83 -24.60
CA VAL A 175 17.62 -17.02 -24.31
C VAL A 175 16.68 -16.77 -23.13
N GLN A 176 17.16 -16.09 -22.08
CA GLN A 176 16.31 -15.70 -20.97
C GLN A 176 15.20 -14.75 -21.43
N LYS A 177 15.49 -13.78 -22.29
CA LYS A 177 14.48 -12.85 -22.82
C LYS A 177 13.47 -13.52 -23.77
N GLU A 178 13.91 -14.48 -24.56
CA GLU A 178 13.07 -15.12 -25.58
C GLU A 178 12.25 -16.31 -25.05
N LEU A 179 12.70 -16.96 -23.97
CA LEU A 179 12.03 -18.14 -23.40
C LEU A 179 11.19 -17.85 -22.14
N VAL A 180 11.32 -16.66 -21.55
CA VAL A 180 10.48 -16.24 -20.42
C VAL A 180 9.12 -15.80 -20.91
N ASN A 181 8.08 -16.44 -20.37
CA ASN A 181 6.71 -15.97 -20.52
C ASN A 181 6.40 -15.07 -19.32
N PHE A 182 6.33 -13.76 -19.57
CA PHE A 182 5.95 -12.77 -18.56
C PHE A 182 4.42 -12.60 -18.55
N PHE A 183 3.82 -12.72 -17.36
CA PHE A 183 2.40 -12.48 -17.15
C PHE A 183 2.20 -11.44 -16.05
N HIS A 184 1.59 -10.32 -16.43
CA HIS A 184 1.12 -9.29 -15.51
C HIS A 184 -0.39 -9.42 -15.31
N LEU A 185 -0.82 -9.56 -14.06
CA LEU A 185 -2.23 -9.62 -13.67
C LEU A 185 -2.52 -8.54 -12.64
N GLU A 186 -3.23 -7.50 -13.08
CA GLU A 186 -3.69 -6.41 -12.23
C GLU A 186 -4.98 -6.81 -11.50
N ASN A 187 -4.98 -6.66 -10.18
CA ASN A 187 -6.14 -6.79 -9.30
C ASN A 187 -7.00 -8.05 -9.56
N PRO A 188 -6.43 -9.28 -9.70
CA PRO A 188 -7.26 -10.45 -9.98
C PRO A 188 -8.15 -10.84 -8.79
N ILE A 189 -7.75 -10.46 -7.57
CA ILE A 189 -8.52 -10.68 -6.34
C ILE A 189 -8.43 -9.49 -5.40
N PHE A 190 -9.46 -9.37 -4.56
CA PHE A 190 -9.52 -8.47 -3.42
C PHE A 190 -9.32 -9.27 -2.13
N LEU A 191 -8.32 -8.89 -1.34
CA LEU A 191 -7.93 -9.58 -0.12
C LEU A 191 -8.68 -9.01 1.09
N GLU A 192 -9.74 -9.70 1.50
CA GLU A 192 -10.54 -9.35 2.68
C GLU A 192 -9.81 -9.62 3.99
N HIS A 193 -10.32 -9.07 5.09
CA HIS A 193 -9.73 -9.13 6.43
C HIS A 193 -9.63 -10.55 7.02
N ASP A 194 -10.51 -11.46 6.60
CA ASP A 194 -10.64 -12.81 7.15
C ASP A 194 -9.73 -13.86 6.46
N MET A 195 -9.03 -13.45 5.41
CA MET A 195 -8.13 -14.31 4.64
C MET A 195 -6.82 -14.53 5.38
N LYS A 196 -6.48 -15.80 5.63
CA LYS A 196 -5.27 -16.23 6.35
C LYS A 196 -4.18 -16.79 5.45
N ARG A 197 -4.56 -17.44 4.36
CA ARG A 197 -3.61 -18.06 3.42
C ARG A 197 -4.06 -17.81 2.00
N LEU A 198 -3.09 -17.53 1.14
CA LEU A 198 -3.24 -17.46 -0.29
C LEU A 198 -2.44 -18.62 -0.90
N GLU A 199 -3.06 -19.35 -1.81
CA GLU A 199 -2.41 -20.38 -2.58
C GLU A 199 -2.53 -20.03 -4.07
N ILE A 200 -1.40 -19.95 -4.73
CA ILE A 200 -1.31 -19.71 -6.17
C ILE A 200 -0.87 -21.03 -6.78
N THR A 201 -1.74 -21.61 -7.59
CA THR A 201 -1.49 -22.87 -8.28
C THR A 201 -1.49 -22.63 -9.78
N LEU A 202 -0.39 -23.04 -10.42
CA LEU A 202 -0.26 -23.05 -11.86
C LEU A 202 -0.22 -24.51 -12.34
N LYS A 203 -1.17 -24.88 -13.21
CA LYS A 203 -1.34 -26.23 -13.74
C LYS A 203 -1.23 -26.21 -15.25
N PHE A 204 -0.49 -27.14 -15.83
CA PHE A 204 -0.33 -27.24 -17.28
C PHE A 204 -0.96 -28.49 -17.88
N ALA A 205 -1.47 -28.35 -19.09
CA ALA A 205 -1.88 -29.48 -19.91
C ALA A 205 -0.66 -30.08 -20.64
N GLY A 206 -0.30 -31.32 -20.29
CA GLY A 206 0.69 -32.12 -21.02
C GLY A 206 2.03 -32.32 -20.31
N ASN A 207 3.00 -32.89 -21.05
CA ASN A 207 4.32 -33.30 -20.54
C ASN A 207 5.36 -32.16 -20.60
N ALA A 208 4.99 -30.97 -20.11
CA ALA A 208 5.89 -29.84 -20.00
C ALA A 208 6.39 -29.67 -18.56
N ASN A 209 7.68 -29.37 -18.41
CA ASN A 209 8.24 -28.90 -17.15
C ASN A 209 8.09 -27.38 -17.08
N VAL A 210 7.56 -26.90 -15.97
CA VAL A 210 7.42 -25.47 -15.74
C VAL A 210 8.21 -25.06 -14.52
N ILE A 211 8.99 -23.99 -14.71
CA ILE A 211 9.87 -23.41 -13.72
C ILE A 211 9.46 -21.94 -13.61
N ILE A 212 8.96 -21.54 -12.45
CA ILE A 212 8.71 -20.14 -12.14
C ILE A 212 9.99 -19.57 -11.55
N ASP A 213 10.41 -18.39 -12.02
CA ASP A 213 11.51 -17.65 -11.41
C ASP A 213 11.05 -17.04 -10.07
N PRO A 214 11.51 -17.55 -8.92
CA PRO A 214 11.03 -17.05 -7.63
C PRO A 214 11.57 -15.65 -7.29
N ASN A 215 12.64 -15.20 -7.97
CA ASN A 215 13.29 -13.93 -7.68
C ASN A 215 12.72 -12.79 -8.52
N LEU A 216 12.31 -13.09 -9.75
CA LEU A 216 11.69 -12.09 -10.65
C LEU A 216 10.16 -12.05 -10.47
N SER A 217 9.54 -13.18 -10.12
CA SER A 217 8.10 -13.21 -9.84
C SER A 217 7.80 -12.59 -8.48
N ALA A 218 6.78 -11.75 -8.44
CA ALA A 218 6.41 -11.01 -7.24
C ALA A 218 4.88 -10.87 -7.08
N LEU A 219 4.45 -10.78 -5.82
CA LEU A 219 3.12 -10.35 -5.44
C LEU A 219 3.21 -8.93 -4.90
N THR A 220 2.39 -8.04 -5.43
CA THR A 220 2.29 -6.68 -4.90
C THR A 220 0.92 -6.49 -4.28
N PHE A 221 0.89 -6.25 -2.97
CA PHE A 221 -0.31 -5.91 -2.22
C PHE A 221 -0.38 -4.38 -2.11
N SER A 222 -1.48 -3.80 -2.57
CA SER A 222 -1.76 -2.37 -2.46
C SER A 222 -3.04 -2.17 -1.66
N MET A 223 -3.03 -1.26 -0.69
CA MET A 223 -4.23 -0.95 0.07
C MET A 223 -5.33 -0.45 -0.86
N ASN A 224 -6.51 -1.06 -0.78
CA ASN A 224 -7.65 -0.62 -1.58
C ASN A 224 -8.37 0.53 -0.88
N PHE A 225 -8.44 1.68 -1.56
CA PHE A 225 -9.16 2.86 -1.09
C PHE A 225 -10.33 3.27 -2.00
N ASP A 226 -10.67 2.51 -3.05
CA ASP A 226 -11.46 2.94 -4.22
C ASP A 226 -12.77 3.68 -3.86
N HIS A 227 -13.44 3.30 -2.77
CA HIS A 227 -14.71 3.88 -2.32
C HIS A 227 -14.62 4.76 -1.07
N SER A 228 -13.42 5.16 -0.64
CA SER A 228 -13.20 5.91 0.60
C SER A 228 -12.74 7.34 0.37
N LEU A 229 -13.04 8.24 1.33
CA LEU A 229 -12.46 9.60 1.38
C LEU A 229 -10.92 9.57 1.31
N ARG A 230 -10.31 8.47 1.74
CA ARG A 230 -8.86 8.27 1.70
C ARG A 230 -8.32 8.29 0.26
N ASN A 231 -9.06 7.77 -0.73
CA ASN A 231 -8.63 7.82 -2.13
C ASN A 231 -8.53 9.27 -2.64
N LEU A 232 -9.51 10.12 -2.30
CA LEU A 232 -9.45 11.54 -2.63
C LEU A 232 -8.25 12.21 -1.97
N MET A 233 -7.99 11.88 -0.70
CA MET A 233 -6.82 12.39 0.04
C MET A 233 -5.48 11.95 -0.58
N VAL A 234 -5.36 10.71 -1.06
CA VAL A 234 -4.16 10.23 -1.76
C VAL A 234 -3.98 10.99 -3.08
N ARG A 235 -5.03 11.07 -3.90
CA ARG A 235 -4.97 11.72 -5.23
C ARG A 235 -4.64 13.20 -5.14
N TRP A 236 -5.17 13.89 -4.13
CA TRP A 236 -4.98 15.33 -3.93
C TRP A 236 -4.15 15.63 -2.68
N LYS A 237 -3.11 14.83 -2.41
CA LYS A 237 -2.30 14.90 -1.18
C LYS A 237 -1.95 16.30 -0.71
N ARG A 238 -1.47 17.18 -1.61
CA ARG A 238 -1.10 18.56 -1.26
C ARG A 238 -2.32 19.40 -0.85
N LEU A 239 -3.41 19.33 -1.62
CA LEU A 239 -4.64 20.07 -1.31
C LEU A 239 -5.31 19.53 -0.05
N ALA A 240 -5.38 18.20 0.11
CA ALA A 240 -5.90 17.56 1.30
C ALA A 240 -5.11 17.96 2.54
N TYR A 241 -3.78 18.09 2.43
CA TYR A 241 -2.94 18.53 3.53
C TYR A 241 -3.16 19.99 3.91
N VAL A 242 -3.21 20.90 2.92
CA VAL A 242 -3.49 22.33 3.16
C VAL A 242 -4.89 22.51 3.75
N PHE A 243 -5.90 21.90 3.13
CA PHE A 243 -7.30 22.02 3.57
C PHE A 243 -7.52 21.40 4.95
N GLY A 244 -6.93 20.24 5.21
CA GLY A 244 -6.97 19.58 6.51
C GLY A 244 -6.33 20.41 7.62
N THR A 245 -5.14 20.98 7.35
CA THR A 245 -4.46 21.88 8.29
C THR A 245 -5.32 23.13 8.57
N LEU A 246 -5.94 23.72 7.54
CA LEU A 246 -6.83 24.87 7.72
C LEU A 246 -8.07 24.54 8.55
N ILE A 247 -8.68 23.36 8.36
CA ILE A 247 -9.81 22.92 9.18
C ILE A 247 -9.40 22.77 10.65
N PHE A 248 -8.29 22.08 10.92
CA PHE A 248 -7.78 21.95 12.29
C PHE A 248 -7.45 23.31 12.90
N ASN A 249 -6.84 24.20 12.13
CA ASN A 249 -6.55 25.56 12.56
C ASN A 249 -7.83 26.33 12.91
N ALA A 250 -8.88 26.21 12.10
CA ALA A 250 -10.18 26.84 12.35
C ALA A 250 -10.85 26.29 13.62
N ILE A 251 -10.81 24.98 13.84
CA ILE A 251 -11.37 24.33 15.03
C ILE A 251 -10.63 24.80 16.29
N ILE A 252 -9.29 24.77 16.31
CA ILE A 252 -8.51 25.19 17.48
C ILE A 252 -8.69 26.70 17.71
N SER A 253 -8.70 27.50 16.64
CA SER A 253 -8.97 28.95 16.73
C SER A 253 -10.35 29.23 17.31
N PHE A 254 -11.38 28.48 16.93
CA PHE A 254 -12.74 28.62 17.46
C PHE A 254 -12.78 28.36 18.98
N PHE A 255 -12.16 27.29 19.45
CA PHE A 255 -12.06 27.01 20.88
C PHE A 255 -11.26 28.08 21.63
N PHE A 256 -10.15 28.54 21.06
CA PHE A 256 -9.32 29.59 21.63
C PHE A 256 -10.07 30.92 21.77
N LEU A 257 -10.77 31.37 20.71
CA LEU A 257 -11.57 32.59 20.73
C LEU A 257 -12.72 32.51 21.72
N THR A 258 -13.38 31.35 21.82
CA THR A 258 -14.45 31.12 22.80
C THR A 258 -13.92 31.22 24.23
N ALA A 259 -12.80 30.56 24.53
CA ALA A 259 -12.15 30.63 25.84
C ALA A 259 -11.68 32.05 26.18
N PHE A 260 -11.11 32.76 25.20
CA PHE A 260 -10.71 34.16 25.33
C PHE A 260 -11.92 35.06 25.65
N ALA A 261 -13.01 34.94 24.90
CA ALA A 261 -14.24 35.70 25.15
C ALA A 261 -14.79 35.46 26.55
N VAL A 262 -14.94 34.20 26.98
CA VAL A 262 -15.42 33.84 28.33
C VAL A 262 -14.54 34.44 29.43
N THR A 263 -13.21 34.36 29.26
CA THR A 263 -12.25 34.90 30.23
C THR A 263 -12.35 36.43 30.32
N PHE A 264 -12.48 37.10 29.17
CA PHE A 264 -12.66 38.56 29.13
C PHE A 264 -13.98 39.00 29.76
N PHE A 265 -15.10 38.31 29.48
CA PHE A 265 -16.38 38.59 30.13
C PHE A 265 -16.28 38.42 31.65
N ARG A 266 -15.64 37.35 32.12
CA ARG A 266 -15.46 37.09 33.56
C ARG A 266 -14.56 38.13 34.24
N ALA A 267 -13.43 38.48 33.62
CA ALA A 267 -12.52 39.50 34.14
C ALA A 267 -13.13 40.91 34.14
N GLY A 268 -13.94 41.23 33.12
CA GLY A 268 -14.72 42.47 33.04
C GLY A 268 -15.76 42.56 34.15
N HIS A 269 -16.49 41.47 34.41
CA HIS A 269 -17.50 41.42 35.47
C HIS A 269 -16.90 41.58 36.88
N SER A 270 -15.70 41.02 37.12
CA SER A 270 -15.00 41.16 38.40
C SER A 270 -14.54 42.59 38.69
N ARG A 271 -14.22 43.40 37.67
CA ARG A 271 -13.86 44.82 37.85
C ARG A 271 -15.04 45.74 38.15
N SER A 272 -16.26 45.36 37.76
CA SER A 272 -17.48 46.14 38.05
C SER A 272 -17.93 46.05 39.51
N HIS A 273 -17.35 45.13 40.30
CA HIS A 273 -17.77 44.83 41.66
C HIS A 273 -16.83 45.38 42.74
N LYS A 274 -15.93 46.33 42.42
CA LYS A 274 -15.24 47.10 43.47
C LYS A 274 -16.22 48.13 44.05
N PRO A 275 -16.75 47.96 45.28
CA PRO A 275 -17.49 49.02 45.92
C PRO A 275 -16.52 50.16 46.26
N VAL A 276 -16.96 51.40 46.03
CA VAL A 276 -16.42 52.60 46.67
C VAL A 276 -16.77 52.55 48.15
#